data_AF-A0A2X2V2U7-F1
#
_entry.id   AF-A0A2X2V2U7-F1
#
_cell.length_a   1.000
_cell.length_b   1.000
_cell.length_c   1.000
_cell.angle_alpha   90.00
_cell.angle_beta   90.00
_cell.angle_gamma   90.00
#
_symmetry.space_group_name_H-M   'P 1'
#
loop_
_entity.id
_entity.type
_entity.pdbx_description
1 polymer ?
#
loop_
_entity_poly.entity_id
_entity_poly.type
_entity_poly.pdbx_seq_one_letter_code
_entity_poly.pdbx_strand_id
1 'polypeptide(L)'
;MIKILKDILFSFYLLISSVVFSVILTLNISPVLYSLFIKLNKTPNYNNLSSEEILNDYNNIIYYLNSPQEEVLKFKNFKISPIGEFHFLEVKEIFSSIYLIGLACLILGIILFIISKKFKLKISFKTFNIFFYEVLFIFLSLILSFYLNFSKVFTLFHKIFFNNNYWIFDPKKDPIINVLPESYFLFLAIFILSLVMILSIISKIFYTLEKHKHLK
;
A
#
# COMPACT_ATOMS: atom_id res chain seq x y z
N MET A 1 21.39 -12.50 -23.77
CA MET A 1 21.35 -11.24 -23.00
C MET A 1 20.01 -10.50 -23.15
N ILE A 2 19.59 -10.09 -24.36
CA ILE A 2 18.36 -9.31 -24.60
C ILE A 2 17.08 -9.95 -24.04
N LYS A 3 16.93 -11.28 -24.16
CA LYS A 3 15.74 -11.99 -23.66
C LYS A 3 15.60 -11.96 -22.13
N ILE A 4 16.70 -12.21 -21.42
CA ILE A 4 16.74 -12.18 -19.95
C ILE A 4 16.44 -10.76 -19.44
N LEU A 5 17.02 -9.74 -20.09
CA LEU A 5 16.75 -8.35 -19.76
C LEU A 5 15.26 -8.00 -19.90
N LYS A 6 14.59 -8.45 -20.97
CA LYS A 6 13.14 -8.27 -21.14
C LYS A 6 12.34 -8.96 -20.04
N ASP A 7 12.73 -10.17 -19.66
CA ASP A 7 12.05 -10.92 -18.62
C ASP A 7 12.15 -10.23 -17.25
N ILE A 8 13.32 -9.63 -16.93
CA ILE A 8 13.56 -8.84 -15.71
C ILE A 8 12.78 -7.51 -15.74
N LEU A 9 12.77 -6.80 -16.87
CA LEU A 9 12.01 -5.55 -16.96
C LEU A 9 10.50 -5.80 -16.78
N PHE A 10 9.98 -6.90 -17.33
CA PHE A 10 8.58 -7.25 -17.17
C PHE A 10 8.29 -7.77 -15.74
N SER A 11 9.20 -8.45 -15.05
CA SER A 11 9.00 -8.82 -13.63
C SER A 11 8.97 -7.57 -12.75
N PHE A 12 9.85 -6.60 -13.01
CA PHE A 12 9.85 -5.32 -12.30
C PHE A 12 8.55 -4.54 -12.54
N TYR A 13 8.02 -4.52 -13.77
CA TYR A 13 6.70 -3.95 -14.05
C TYR A 13 5.59 -4.64 -13.24
N LEU A 14 5.59 -5.98 -13.15
CA LEU A 14 4.63 -6.73 -12.34
C LEU A 14 4.77 -6.41 -10.85
N LEU A 15 6.00 -6.26 -10.37
CA LEU A 15 6.30 -5.87 -8.99
C LEU A 15 5.70 -4.51 -8.66
N ILE A 16 6.04 -3.47 -9.42
CA ILE A 16 5.51 -2.12 -9.19
C ILE A 16 3.99 -2.10 -9.30
N SER A 17 3.43 -2.75 -10.33
CA SER A 17 1.97 -2.82 -10.51
C SER A 17 1.27 -3.50 -9.34
N SER A 18 1.83 -4.60 -8.82
CA SER A 18 1.24 -5.34 -7.69
C SER A 18 1.32 -4.57 -6.38
N VAL A 19 2.42 -3.85 -6.12
CA VAL A 19 2.57 -2.98 -4.95
C VAL A 19 1.58 -1.84 -5.01
N VAL A 20 1.52 -1.10 -6.13
CA VAL A 20 0.61 0.03 -6.31
C VAL A 20 -0.85 -0.40 -6.18
N PHE A 21 -1.22 -1.50 -6.84
CA PHE A 21 -2.56 -2.08 -6.70
C PHE A 21 -2.89 -2.42 -5.24
N SER A 22 -1.96 -3.06 -4.53
CA SER A 22 -2.17 -3.47 -3.14
C SER A 22 -2.30 -2.27 -2.20
N VAL A 23 -1.54 -1.20 -2.42
CA VAL A 23 -1.63 0.03 -1.63
C VAL A 23 -2.96 0.74 -1.87
N ILE A 24 -3.38 0.92 -3.13
CA ILE A 24 -4.66 1.54 -3.48
C ILE A 24 -5.82 0.72 -2.90
N LEU A 25 -5.79 -0.60 -3.08
CA LEU A 25 -6.81 -1.49 -2.53
C LEU A 25 -6.89 -1.38 -1.01
N THR A 26 -5.73 -1.37 -0.34
CA THR A 26 -5.66 -1.26 1.12
C THR A 26 -6.22 0.07 1.60
N LEU A 27 -5.88 1.19 0.97
CA LEU A 27 -6.43 2.52 1.32
C LEU A 27 -7.98 2.51 1.29
N ASN A 28 -8.56 1.99 0.21
CA ASN A 28 -10.01 1.99 0.00
C ASN A 28 -10.76 1.01 0.92
N ILE A 29 -10.14 -0.12 1.29
CA ILE A 29 -10.71 -1.09 2.24
C ILE A 29 -10.39 -0.70 3.70
N SER A 30 -9.48 0.25 3.92
CA SER A 30 -8.98 0.59 5.25
C SER A 30 -10.06 0.98 6.26
N PRO A 31 -11.23 1.60 5.92
CA PRO A 31 -12.34 1.76 6.86
C PRO A 31 -12.81 0.46 7.51
N VAL A 32 -12.92 -0.61 6.71
CA VAL A 32 -13.31 -1.94 7.17
C VAL A 32 -12.20 -2.55 8.01
N LEU A 33 -10.95 -2.42 7.57
CA LEU A 33 -9.78 -2.90 8.31
C LEU A 33 -9.63 -2.20 9.66
N TYR A 34 -9.90 -0.90 9.72
CA TYR A 34 -9.84 -0.10 10.95
C TYR A 34 -10.96 -0.46 11.91
N SER A 35 -12.19 -0.62 11.40
CA SER A 35 -13.33 -1.11 12.18
C SER A 35 -13.02 -2.48 12.82
N LEU A 36 -12.44 -3.40 12.04
CA LEU A 36 -11.98 -4.70 12.54
C LEU A 36 -10.89 -4.53 13.60
N PHE A 37 -9.90 -3.67 13.35
CA PHE A 37 -8.79 -3.41 14.27
C PHE A 37 -9.29 -2.88 15.63
N ILE A 38 -10.19 -1.88 15.63
CA ILE A 38 -10.77 -1.33 16.85
C ILE A 38 -11.50 -2.42 17.65
N LYS A 39 -12.29 -3.25 16.97
CA LYS A 39 -13.07 -4.34 17.58
C LYS A 39 -12.20 -5.42 18.20
N LEU A 40 -11.15 -5.86 17.48
CA LEU A 40 -10.26 -6.93 17.95
C LEU A 40 -9.38 -6.47 19.12
N ASN A 41 -8.89 -5.23 19.09
CA ASN A 41 -8.02 -4.70 20.13
C ASN A 41 -8.77 -4.10 21.32
N LYS A 42 -10.11 -4.16 21.32
CA LYS A 42 -10.98 -3.55 22.34
C LYS A 42 -10.56 -2.12 22.66
N THR A 43 -10.27 -1.33 21.63
CA THR A 43 -9.78 0.06 21.82
C THR A 43 -10.81 0.77 22.69
N PRO A 44 -10.46 1.14 23.95
CA PRO A 44 -11.43 1.73 24.85
C PRO A 44 -11.87 3.08 24.30
N ASN A 45 -13.07 3.53 24.71
CA ASN A 45 -13.53 4.89 24.43
C ASN A 45 -12.39 5.87 24.69
N TYR A 46 -11.89 6.54 23.65
CA TYR A 46 -10.85 7.55 23.80
C TYR A 46 -11.53 8.88 24.12
N ASN A 47 -11.28 9.46 25.29
CA ASN A 47 -11.88 10.72 25.73
C ASN A 47 -13.42 10.77 25.57
N ASN A 48 -14.12 9.72 26.02
CA ASN A 48 -15.57 9.55 25.90
C ASN A 48 -16.13 9.43 24.47
N LEU A 49 -15.28 9.35 23.44
CA LEU A 49 -15.72 9.04 22.09
C LEU A 49 -16.02 7.55 21.94
N SER A 50 -17.15 7.25 21.33
CA SER A 50 -17.52 5.91 20.90
C SER A 50 -16.67 5.45 19.70
N SER A 51 -16.58 4.14 19.49
CA SER A 51 -15.91 3.56 18.32
C SER A 51 -16.48 4.05 16.99
N GLU A 52 -17.77 4.39 16.94
CA GLU A 52 -18.44 4.92 15.75
C GLU A 52 -17.99 6.36 15.45
N GLU A 53 -17.88 7.20 16.48
CA GLU A 53 -17.37 8.57 16.34
C GLU A 53 -15.90 8.60 15.89
N ILE A 54 -15.09 7.69 16.41
CA ILE A 54 -13.69 7.53 15.99
C ILE A 54 -13.63 7.06 14.53
N LEU A 55 -14.46 6.08 14.15
CA LEU A 55 -14.52 5.57 12.78
C LEU A 55 -15.02 6.63 11.80
N ASN A 56 -15.92 7.53 12.21
CA ASN A 56 -16.37 8.64 11.38
C ASN A 56 -15.21 9.58 11.01
N ASP A 57 -14.39 9.98 11.99
CA ASP A 57 -13.23 10.84 11.70
C ASP A 57 -12.16 10.10 10.89
N TYR A 58 -11.98 8.79 11.11
CA TYR A 58 -11.14 7.95 10.25
C TYR A 58 -11.64 7.94 8.79
N ASN A 59 -12.95 7.79 8.59
CA ASN A 59 -13.55 7.82 7.26
C ASN A 59 -13.34 9.18 6.57
N ASN A 60 -13.36 10.28 7.31
CA ASN A 60 -13.03 11.60 6.77
C ASN A 60 -11.58 11.67 6.28
N ILE A 61 -10.62 11.03 6.99
CA ILE A 61 -9.24 10.90 6.50
C ILE A 61 -9.25 10.18 5.15
N ILE A 62 -9.89 9.01 5.08
CA ILE A 62 -9.88 8.20 3.86
C ILE A 62 -10.59 8.92 2.71
N TYR A 63 -11.68 9.64 2.97
CA TYR A 63 -12.34 10.47 1.97
C TYR A 63 -11.43 11.59 1.46
N TYR A 64 -10.77 12.32 2.36
CA TYR A 64 -9.82 13.37 2.02
C TYR A 64 -8.66 12.86 1.17
N LEU A 65 -8.06 11.73 1.55
CA LEU A 65 -6.95 11.11 0.81
C LEU A 65 -7.35 10.61 -0.58
N ASN A 66 -8.63 10.26 -0.78
CA ASN A 66 -9.15 9.79 -2.07
C ASN A 66 -9.74 10.89 -2.96
N SER A 67 -9.98 12.08 -2.43
CA SER A 67 -10.66 13.17 -3.14
C SER A 67 -9.66 14.17 -3.73
N PRO A 68 -9.57 14.31 -5.06
CA PRO A 68 -8.78 15.38 -5.68
C PRO A 68 -9.24 16.78 -5.27
N GLN A 69 -10.53 16.98 -5.01
CA GLN A 69 -11.15 18.29 -4.81
C GLN A 69 -11.12 18.78 -3.36
N GLU A 70 -11.07 17.88 -2.37
CA GLU A 70 -11.13 18.28 -0.96
C GLU A 70 -9.79 18.87 -0.50
N GLU A 71 -9.70 20.19 -0.39
CA GLU A 71 -8.43 20.86 -0.03
C GLU A 71 -8.11 20.75 1.47
N VAL A 72 -9.13 20.65 2.32
CA VAL A 72 -8.99 20.74 3.79
C VAL A 72 -9.55 19.49 4.47
N LEU A 73 -8.74 18.85 5.31
CA LEU A 73 -9.18 17.74 6.16
C LEU A 73 -10.02 18.27 7.33
N LYS A 74 -11.23 17.73 7.49
CA LYS A 74 -12.15 18.13 8.56
C LYS A 74 -12.49 16.95 9.47
N PHE A 75 -12.19 17.10 10.74
CA PHE A 75 -12.65 16.20 11.80
C PHE A 75 -13.90 16.74 12.47
N LYS A 76 -14.80 15.83 12.84
CA LYS A 76 -16.02 16.14 13.60
C LYS A 76 -15.74 16.08 15.10
N ASN A 77 -14.92 15.14 15.55
CA ASN A 77 -14.73 14.83 16.97
C ASN A 77 -13.31 15.16 17.46
N PHE A 78 -12.30 15.01 16.60
CA PHE A 78 -10.92 15.38 16.92
C PHE A 78 -10.58 16.82 16.54
N LYS A 79 -9.64 17.40 17.28
CA LYS A 79 -8.94 18.62 16.86
C LYS A 79 -7.81 18.26 15.92
N ILE A 80 -7.46 19.18 15.03
CA ILE A 80 -6.28 19.11 14.17
C ILE A 80 -5.57 20.46 14.21
N SER A 81 -4.25 20.43 14.38
CA SER A 81 -3.40 21.61 14.33
C SER A 81 -3.00 21.92 12.89
N PRO A 82 -2.53 23.14 12.58
CA PRO A 82 -2.00 23.45 11.24
C PRO A 82 -0.83 22.54 10.82
N ILE A 83 -0.05 22.04 11.79
CA ILE A 83 1.05 21.11 11.55
C ILE A 83 0.50 19.72 11.17
N GLY A 84 -0.50 19.23 11.92
CA GLY A 84 -1.16 17.96 11.62
C GLY A 84 -1.89 17.99 10.28
N GLU A 85 -2.58 19.09 9.98
CA GLU A 85 -3.24 19.30 8.70
C GLU A 85 -2.26 19.28 7.53
N PHE A 86 -1.13 19.98 7.67
CA PHE A 86 -0.07 19.96 6.66
C PHE A 86 0.51 18.55 6.46
N HIS A 87 0.72 17.78 7.53
CA HIS A 87 1.17 16.40 7.40
C HIS A 87 0.17 15.54 6.60
N PHE A 88 -1.13 15.66 6.87
CA PHE A 88 -2.15 14.93 6.10
C PHE A 88 -2.21 15.39 4.64
N LEU A 89 -1.95 16.66 4.34
CA LEU A 89 -1.79 17.15 2.97
C LEU A 89 -0.61 16.45 2.26
N GLU A 90 0.55 16.35 2.89
CA GLU A 90 1.70 15.62 2.32
C GLU A 90 1.34 14.14 2.05
N VAL A 91 0.62 13.49 2.98
CA VAL A 91 0.12 12.12 2.80
C VAL A 91 -0.85 12.02 1.61
N LYS A 92 -1.72 13.02 1.42
CA LYS A 92 -2.64 13.10 0.27
C LYS A 92 -1.88 13.21 -1.05
N GLU A 93 -0.82 14.01 -1.12
CA GLU A 93 0.02 14.14 -2.31
C GLU A 93 0.73 12.83 -2.67
N ILE A 94 1.19 12.09 -1.65
CA ILE A 94 1.77 10.75 -1.83
C ILE A 94 0.72 9.79 -2.43
N PHE A 95 -0.49 9.73 -1.88
CA PHE A 95 -1.55 8.87 -2.43
C PHE A 95 -1.99 9.30 -3.83
N SER A 96 -2.08 10.61 -4.10
CA SER A 96 -2.37 11.14 -5.43
C SER A 96 -1.32 10.69 -6.45
N SER A 97 -0.04 10.72 -6.07
CA SER A 97 1.06 10.21 -6.89
C SER A 97 0.95 8.70 -7.12
N ILE A 98 0.58 7.93 -6.10
CA ILE A 98 0.34 6.48 -6.21
C ILE A 98 -0.80 6.19 -7.19
N TYR A 99 -1.89 6.95 -7.15
CA TYR A 99 -2.98 6.83 -8.12
C TYR A 99 -2.54 7.10 -9.56
N LEU A 100 -1.72 8.14 -9.78
CA LEU A 100 -1.16 8.45 -11.09
C LEU A 100 -0.23 7.34 -11.59
N ILE A 101 0.64 6.79 -10.73
CA ILE A 101 1.50 5.65 -11.06
C ILE A 101 0.63 4.42 -11.39
N GLY A 102 -0.46 4.19 -10.65
CA GLY A 102 -1.40 3.10 -10.92
C GLY A 102 -2.06 3.22 -12.29
N LEU A 103 -2.52 4.42 -12.65
CA LEU A 103 -3.05 4.71 -13.98
C LEU A 103 -2.00 4.49 -15.08
N ALA A 104 -0.76 4.96 -14.86
CA ALA A 104 0.34 4.74 -15.79
C ALA A 104 0.66 3.25 -15.98
N CYS A 105 0.67 2.47 -14.88
CA CYS A 105 0.85 1.02 -14.94
C CYS A 105 -0.28 0.35 -15.75
N LEU A 106 -1.53 0.75 -15.53
CA LEU A 106 -2.68 0.22 -16.27
C LEU A 106 -2.57 0.51 -17.77
N ILE A 107 -2.29 1.76 -18.15
CA ILE A 107 -2.12 2.17 -19.55
C ILE A 107 -0.96 1.40 -20.19
N LEU A 108 0.18 1.31 -19.51
CA LEU A 108 1.34 0.55 -19.98
C LEU A 108 0.99 -0.93 -20.18
N GLY A 109 0.26 -1.54 -19.25
CA GLY A 109 -0.22 -2.91 -19.36
C GLY A 109 -1.09 -3.15 -20.59
N ILE A 110 -2.02 -2.23 -20.87
CA ILE A 110 -2.87 -2.27 -22.07
C ILE A 110 -2.03 -2.16 -23.34
N ILE A 111 -1.10 -1.21 -23.39
CA ILE A 111 -0.18 -1.03 -24.53
C ILE A 111 0.64 -2.30 -24.77
N LEU A 112 1.24 -2.86 -23.71
CA LEU A 112 2.02 -4.09 -23.79
C LEU A 112 1.17 -5.26 -24.28
N PHE A 113 -0.08 -5.37 -23.81
CA PHE A 113 -1.02 -6.39 -24.29
C PHE A 113 -1.33 -6.24 -25.79
N ILE A 114 -1.67 -5.04 -26.26
CA ILE A 114 -1.97 -4.77 -27.68
C ILE A 114 -0.76 -5.07 -28.56
N ILE A 115 0.43 -4.59 -28.18
CA ILE A 115 1.69 -4.84 -28.90
C ILE A 115 1.99 -6.34 -28.94
N SER A 116 1.80 -7.05 -27.81
CA SER A 116 2.05 -8.50 -27.76
C SER A 116 1.16 -9.27 -28.73
N LYS A 117 -0.11 -8.88 -28.88
CA LYS A 117 -1.05 -9.48 -29.83
C LYS A 117 -0.70 -9.13 -31.27
N LYS A 118 -0.46 -7.84 -31.57
CA LYS A 118 -0.16 -7.35 -32.93
C LYS A 118 1.10 -7.97 -33.51
N PHE A 119 2.16 -8.05 -32.70
CA PHE A 119 3.47 -8.53 -33.14
C PHE A 119 3.76 -9.99 -32.75
N LYS A 120 2.76 -10.71 -32.23
CA LYS A 120 2.88 -12.10 -31.74
C LYS A 120 4.08 -12.28 -30.78
N LEU A 121 4.38 -11.26 -29.98
CA LEU A 121 5.49 -11.31 -29.03
C LEU A 121 5.12 -12.27 -27.92
N LYS A 122 5.91 -13.34 -27.77
CA LYS A 122 5.78 -14.26 -26.64
C LYS A 122 6.55 -13.70 -25.45
N ILE A 123 5.83 -13.18 -24.46
CA ILE A 123 6.41 -12.92 -23.13
C ILE A 123 6.83 -14.28 -22.57
N SER A 124 8.05 -14.39 -22.05
CA SER A 124 8.47 -15.65 -21.45
C SER A 124 7.68 -15.89 -20.17
N PHE A 125 7.06 -17.05 -20.03
CA PHE A 125 6.44 -17.45 -18.77
C PHE A 125 7.45 -17.44 -17.60
N LYS A 126 8.76 -17.49 -17.88
CA LYS A 126 9.83 -17.33 -16.88
C LYS A 126 9.72 -16.03 -16.09
N THR A 127 9.16 -14.96 -16.66
CA THR A 127 8.98 -13.70 -15.92
C THR A 127 8.11 -13.85 -14.68
N PHE A 128 7.03 -14.64 -14.75
CA PHE A 128 6.18 -14.89 -13.59
C PHE A 128 6.91 -15.64 -12.47
N ASN A 129 7.88 -16.49 -12.84
CA ASN A 129 8.75 -17.15 -11.88
C ASN A 129 9.78 -16.19 -11.26
N ILE A 130 10.38 -15.29 -12.06
CA ILE A 130 11.29 -14.25 -11.57
C ILE A 130 10.56 -13.33 -10.59
N PHE A 131 9.39 -12.81 -10.98
CA PHE A 131 8.53 -11.98 -10.14
C PHE A 131 8.22 -12.64 -8.79
N PHE A 132 7.89 -13.94 -8.77
CA PHE A 132 7.69 -14.66 -7.51
C PHE A 132 8.91 -14.62 -6.59
N TYR A 133 10.11 -14.89 -7.10
CA TYR A 133 11.33 -14.89 -6.28
C TYR A 133 11.75 -13.48 -5.85
N GLU A 134 11.53 -12.45 -6.67
CA GLU A 134 11.70 -11.04 -6.30
C GLU A 134 10.78 -10.68 -5.11
N VAL A 135 9.48 -11.00 -5.22
CA VAL A 135 8.51 -10.77 -4.14
C VAL A 135 8.87 -11.57 -2.90
N LEU A 136 9.24 -12.83 -3.03
CA LEU A 136 9.62 -13.68 -1.90
C LEU A 136 10.81 -13.09 -1.13
N PHE A 137 11.83 -12.62 -1.84
CA PHE A 137 13.00 -11.99 -1.23
C PHE A 137 12.64 -10.71 -0.46
N ILE A 138 11.85 -9.82 -1.09
CA ILE A 138 11.39 -8.57 -0.48
C ILE A 138 10.51 -8.86 0.74
N PHE A 139 9.57 -9.81 0.61
CA PHE A 139 8.66 -10.20 1.67
C PHE A 139 9.40 -10.70 2.92
N LEU A 140 10.33 -11.65 2.74
CA LEU A 140 11.10 -12.19 3.86
C LEU A 140 11.95 -11.12 4.53
N SER A 141 12.54 -10.21 3.75
CA SER A 141 13.38 -9.11 4.26
C SER A 141 12.57 -8.10 5.06
N LEU A 142 11.37 -7.72 4.57
CA LEU A 142 10.50 -6.75 5.26
C LEU A 142 9.84 -7.37 6.50
N ILE A 143 9.34 -8.60 6.42
CA ILE A 143 8.76 -9.29 7.59
C ILE A 143 9.80 -9.45 8.70
N LEU A 144 11.03 -9.85 8.37
CA LEU A 144 12.12 -9.92 9.35
C LEU A 144 12.40 -8.54 9.98
N SER A 145 12.43 -7.48 9.17
CA SER A 145 12.66 -6.11 9.65
C SER A 145 11.55 -5.63 10.58
N PHE A 146 10.29 -5.90 10.24
CA PHE A 146 9.12 -5.57 11.07
C PHE A 146 9.14 -6.33 12.40
N TYR A 147 9.49 -7.62 12.35
CA TYR A 147 9.61 -8.47 13.54
C TYR A 147 10.71 -7.99 14.50
N LEU A 148 11.85 -7.54 13.95
CA LEU A 148 12.97 -7.06 14.76
C LEU A 148 12.69 -5.71 15.43
N ASN A 149 12.18 -4.71 14.67
CA ASN A 149 11.88 -3.39 15.21
C ASN A 149 10.99 -2.57 14.25
N PHE A 150 9.68 -2.75 14.34
CA PHE A 150 8.75 -1.98 13.51
C PHE A 150 8.82 -0.47 13.76
N SER A 151 9.03 0.00 14.99
CA SER A 151 9.09 1.44 15.30
C SER A 151 10.22 2.15 14.58
N LYS A 152 11.37 1.49 14.45
CA LYS A 152 12.50 1.99 13.65
C LYS A 152 12.17 2.02 12.17
N VAL A 153 11.49 0.99 11.66
CA VAL A 153 11.06 0.95 10.25
C VAL A 153 10.01 2.02 9.97
N PHE A 154 9.04 2.22 10.85
CA PHE A 154 8.02 3.26 10.78
C PHE A 154 8.66 4.65 10.79
N THR A 155 9.62 4.91 11.68
CA THR A 155 10.38 6.16 11.70
C THR A 155 11.19 6.37 10.42
N LEU A 156 11.83 5.32 9.91
CA LEU A 156 12.62 5.40 8.67
C LEU A 156 11.73 5.69 7.46
N PHE A 157 10.55 5.07 7.39
CA PHE A 157 9.55 5.36 6.36
C PHE A 157 9.21 6.86 6.35
N HIS A 158 8.90 7.44 7.52
CA HIS A 158 8.60 8.87 7.59
C HIS A 158 9.78 9.74 7.16
N LYS A 159 11.01 9.39 7.53
CA LYS A 159 12.21 10.13 7.09
C LYS A 159 12.51 10.02 5.60
N ILE A 160 12.02 8.97 4.92
CA ILE A 160 12.15 8.82 3.47
C ILE A 160 11.17 9.73 2.74
N PHE A 161 9.93 9.83 3.25
CA PHE A 161 8.85 10.54 2.56
C PHE A 161 8.69 12.00 3.00
N PHE A 162 9.11 12.36 4.22
CA PHE A 162 8.96 13.70 4.79
C PHE A 162 10.33 14.29 5.11
N ASN A 163 10.54 15.54 4.71
CA ASN A 163 11.77 16.30 4.98
C ASN A 163 11.70 17.13 6.29
N ASN A 164 10.64 16.93 7.07
CA ASN A 164 10.30 17.66 8.27
C ASN A 164 9.86 16.68 9.38
N ASN A 165 9.50 17.22 10.55
CA ASN A 165 9.06 16.43 11.71
C ASN A 165 7.55 16.54 11.98
N TYR A 166 6.75 17.01 11.02
CA TYR A 166 5.32 17.27 11.22
C TYR A 166 4.48 15.99 11.40
N TRP A 167 5.03 14.84 11.03
CA TRP A 167 4.48 13.52 11.36
C TRP A 167 4.60 13.13 12.85
N ILE A 168 5.38 13.88 13.65
CA ILE A 168 5.48 13.69 15.10
C ILE A 168 4.40 14.55 15.78
N PHE A 169 3.22 13.95 15.96
CA PHE A 169 2.06 14.63 16.54
C PHE A 169 2.19 14.86 18.05
N ASP A 170 1.76 16.05 18.50
CA ASP A 170 1.50 16.33 19.91
C ASP A 170 0.08 15.83 20.25
N PRO A 171 -0.09 14.83 21.12
CA PRO A 171 -1.41 14.27 21.47
C PRO A 171 -2.43 15.30 21.99
N LYS A 172 -1.98 16.45 22.49
CA LYS A 172 -2.87 17.54 22.95
C LYS A 172 -3.41 18.38 21.81
N LYS A 173 -2.63 18.53 20.73
CA LYS A 173 -2.97 19.34 19.56
C LYS A 173 -3.62 18.50 18.46
N ASP A 174 -3.11 17.29 18.27
CA ASP A 174 -3.48 16.33 17.24
C ASP A 174 -3.87 14.98 17.89
N PRO A 175 -4.97 14.94 18.67
CA PRO A 175 -5.39 13.76 19.44
C PRO A 175 -5.67 12.51 18.60
N ILE A 176 -5.83 12.63 17.28
CA ILE A 176 -6.02 11.52 16.34
C ILE A 176 -4.91 10.46 16.44
N ILE A 177 -3.69 10.85 16.82
CA ILE A 177 -2.57 9.90 16.99
C ILE A 177 -2.86 8.80 18.02
N ASN A 178 -3.70 9.11 19.02
CA ASN A 178 -4.01 8.16 20.09
C ASN A 178 -4.94 7.04 19.62
N VAL A 179 -5.64 7.24 18.50
CA VAL A 179 -6.51 6.23 17.89
C VAL A 179 -5.94 5.66 16.59
N LEU A 180 -4.80 6.19 16.12
CA LEU A 180 -4.00 5.65 15.02
C LEU A 180 -2.64 5.16 15.54
N PRO A 181 -2.61 4.12 16.39
CA PRO A 181 -1.36 3.62 16.93
C PRO A 181 -0.49 3.00 15.84
N GLU A 182 0.82 2.97 16.08
CA GLU A 182 1.80 2.32 15.21
C GLU A 182 1.41 0.86 14.84
N SER A 183 0.81 0.12 15.78
CA SER A 183 0.33 -1.25 15.54
C SER A 183 -0.75 -1.36 14.46
N TYR A 184 -1.55 -0.31 14.25
CA TYR A 184 -2.50 -0.28 13.14
C TYR A 184 -1.78 -0.14 11.79
N PHE A 185 -0.73 0.68 11.72
CA PHE A 185 0.11 0.80 10.53
C PHE A 185 0.88 -0.48 10.23
N LEU A 186 1.35 -1.21 11.25
CA LEU A 186 1.91 -2.55 11.07
C LEU A 186 0.89 -3.51 10.45
N PHE A 187 -0.35 -3.49 10.94
CA PHE A 187 -1.42 -4.31 10.39
C PHE A 187 -1.67 -4.02 8.91
N LEU A 188 -1.73 -2.74 8.51
CA LEU A 188 -1.87 -2.34 7.11
C LEU A 188 -0.64 -2.75 6.27
N ALA A 189 0.57 -2.58 6.79
CA ALA A 189 1.80 -2.96 6.10
C ALA A 189 1.86 -4.48 5.83
N ILE A 190 1.49 -5.30 6.81
CA ILE A 190 1.39 -6.77 6.65
C ILE A 190 0.30 -7.13 5.63
N PHE A 191 -0.84 -6.43 5.65
CA PHE A 191 -1.93 -6.66 4.70
C PHE A 191 -1.48 -6.39 3.25
N ILE A 192 -0.79 -5.27 3.00
CA ILE A 192 -0.21 -4.94 1.68
C ILE A 192 0.78 -6.02 1.24
N LEU A 193 1.73 -6.40 2.11
CA LEU A 193 2.71 -7.45 1.83
C LEU A 193 2.05 -8.79 1.48
N SER A 194 0.97 -9.13 2.17
CA SER A 194 0.21 -10.36 1.93
C SER A 194 -0.49 -10.34 0.58
N LEU A 195 -1.09 -9.22 0.17
CA LEU A 195 -1.70 -9.06 -1.15
C LEU A 195 -0.67 -9.23 -2.27
N VAL A 196 0.50 -8.58 -2.16
CA VAL A 196 1.59 -8.72 -3.14
C VAL A 196 2.07 -10.17 -3.23
N MET A 197 2.19 -10.85 -2.09
CA MET A 197 2.56 -12.27 -2.05
C MET A 197 1.50 -13.17 -2.72
N ILE A 198 0.20 -12.92 -2.49
CA ILE A 198 -0.88 -13.67 -3.15
C ILE A 198 -0.80 -13.52 -4.67
N LEU A 199 -0.60 -12.30 -5.18
CA LEU A 199 -0.45 -12.03 -6.62
C LEU A 199 0.78 -12.75 -7.21
N SER A 200 1.87 -12.83 -6.46
CA SER A 200 3.09 -13.53 -6.87
C SER A 200 2.92 -15.05 -6.88
N ILE A 201 2.19 -15.62 -5.92
CA ILE A 201 1.84 -17.05 -5.88
C ILE A 201 0.94 -17.41 -7.07
N ILE A 202 -0.08 -16.60 -7.38
CA ILE A 202 -0.93 -16.80 -8.56
C ILE A 202 -0.07 -16.82 -9.84
N SER A 203 0.88 -15.89 -9.95
CA SER A 203 1.83 -15.85 -11.07
C SER A 203 2.71 -17.10 -11.15
N LYS A 204 3.19 -17.60 -10.00
CA LYS A 204 3.97 -18.86 -9.91
C LYS A 204 3.16 -20.09 -10.32
N ILE A 205 1.90 -20.16 -9.93
CA ILE A 205 0.98 -21.24 -10.35
C ILE A 205 0.79 -21.21 -11.87
N PHE A 206 0.52 -20.03 -12.43
CA PHE A 206 0.39 -19.85 -13.88
C PHE A 206 1.64 -20.30 -14.65
N TYR A 207 2.83 -19.89 -14.18
CA TYR A 207 4.10 -20.36 -14.74
C TYR A 207 4.21 -21.90 -14.75
N THR A 208 3.83 -22.54 -13.64
CA THR A 208 3.97 -23.98 -13.45
C THR A 208 3.03 -24.73 -14.41
N LEU A 209 1.78 -24.29 -14.54
CA LEU A 209 0.79 -24.87 -15.46
C LEU A 209 1.25 -24.78 -16.93
N GLU A 210 1.75 -23.62 -17.36
CA GLU A 210 2.22 -23.44 -18.74
C GLU A 210 3.52 -24.22 -19.02
N LYS A 211 4.42 -24.32 -18.04
CA LYS A 211 5.60 -25.19 -18.16
C LYS A 211 5.21 -26.66 -18.36
N HIS A 212 4.19 -27.15 -17.66
CA HIS A 212 3.72 -28.53 -17.81
C HIS A 212 3.06 -28.79 -19.17
N LYS A 213 2.31 -27.84 -19.73
CA LYS A 213 1.72 -27.96 -21.08
C LYS A 213 2.79 -28.07 -22.17
N HIS A 214 3.94 -27.44 -21.99
CA HIS A 214 5.05 -27.47 -22.96
C HIS A 214 5.96 -28.71 -22.83
N LEU A 215 5.81 -29.50 -21.77
CA LEU A 215 6.55 -30.75 -21.56
C LEU A 215 5.77 -32.00 -22.00
N LYS A 216 4.48 -31.84 -22.33
CA LYS A 216 3.63 -32.86 -22.96
C LYS A 216 3.55 -32.60 -24.46
#